data_AF-A0A1Y1CFC5-F1
#
_entry.id   AF-A0A1Y1CFC5-F1
#
_cell.length_a   1.000
_cell.length_b   1.000
_cell.length_c   1.000
_cell.angle_alpha   90.00
_cell.angle_beta   90.00
_cell.angle_gamma   90.00
#
_symmetry.space_group_name_H-M   'P 1'
#
loop_
_entity.id
_entity.type
_entity.pdbx_description
1 polymer ?
#
loop_
_entity_poly.entity_id
_entity_poly.type
_entity_poly.pdbx_seq_one_letter_code
_entity_poly.pdbx_strand_id
1 'polypeptide(L)' 'MDHEEQIRNKDFKLLRKLAGERIAEKYAGPDNYDFKSVGGAILKYLLINYAKRKPLTSLIVAIIVFITLTKLVWNYWIY' A
#
# COMPACT_ATOMS: atom_id res chain seq x y z
N MET A 1 -25.94 3.09 -12.19
CA MET A 1 -24.65 2.59 -11.66
C MET A 1 -24.43 3.24 -10.32
N ASP A 2 -24.35 2.42 -9.28
CA ASP A 2 -24.18 2.86 -7.91
C ASP A 2 -22.81 3.51 -7.70
N HIS A 3 -22.69 4.49 -6.80
CA HIS A 3 -21.45 5.24 -6.60
C HIS A 3 -20.32 4.32 -6.08
N GLU A 4 -20.68 3.36 -5.23
CA GLU A 4 -19.78 2.34 -4.68
C GLU A 4 -19.22 1.42 -5.77
N GLU A 5 -20.03 1.05 -6.75
CA GLU A 5 -19.61 0.21 -7.87
C GLU A 5 -18.58 0.92 -8.76
N GLN A 6 -18.69 2.24 -8.91
CA GLN A 6 -17.68 3.04 -9.62
C GLN A 6 -16.35 3.10 -8.88
N ILE A 7 -16.39 3.24 -7.55
CA ILE A 7 -15.18 3.23 -6.70
C ILE A 7 -14.51 1.85 -6.77
N ARG A 8 -15.29 0.78 -6.58
CA ARG A 8 -14.81 -0.60 -6.70
C ARG A 8 -14.14 -0.87 -8.05
N ASN A 9 -14.75 -0.43 -9.15
CA ASN A 9 -14.19 -0.65 -10.47
C ASN A 9 -12.90 0.17 -10.72
N LYS A 10 -12.81 1.39 -10.17
CA LYS A 10 -11.56 2.18 -10.19
C LYS A 10 -10.45 1.49 -9.41
N ASP A 11 -10.74 1.03 -8.20
CA ASP A 11 -9.77 0.35 -7.34
C ASP A 11 -9.32 -0.96 -7.96
N PHE A 12 -10.25 -1.75 -8.51
CA PHE A 12 -9.94 -2.99 -9.23
C PHE A 12 -8.97 -2.75 -10.39
N LYS A 13 -9.24 -1.74 -11.23
CA LYS A 13 -8.35 -1.37 -12.35
C LYS A 13 -6.97 -0.93 -11.87
N LEU A 14 -6.92 -0.14 -10.79
CA LEU A 14 -5.66 0.32 -10.20
C LEU A 14 -4.86 -0.85 -9.63
N LEU A 15 -5.50 -1.74 -8.89
CA LEU A 15 -4.87 -2.93 -8.32
C LEU A 15 -4.38 -3.87 -9.41
N ARG A 16 -5.15 -4.07 -10.49
CA ARG A 16 -4.74 -4.87 -11.65
C ARG A 16 -3.47 -4.32 -12.28
N LYS A 17 -3.37 -2.99 -12.41
CA LYS A 17 -2.17 -2.32 -12.96
C LYS A 17 -0.94 -2.45 -12.06
N LEU A 18 -1.13 -2.47 -10.74
CA LEU A 18 -0.05 -2.50 -9.75
C LEU A 18 0.42 -3.92 -9.39
N ALA A 19 -0.53 -4.84 -9.26
CA ALA A 19 -0.33 -6.16 -8.66
C ALA A 19 -0.60 -7.33 -9.62
N GLY A 20 -1.21 -7.05 -10.78
CA GLY A 20 -1.65 -8.06 -11.75
C GLY A 20 -3.07 -8.56 -11.53
N GLU A 21 -3.59 -9.28 -12.52
CA GLU A 21 -4.98 -9.71 -12.63
C GLU A 21 -5.42 -10.61 -11.47
N ARG A 22 -4.59 -11.60 -11.11
CA ARG A 22 -4.87 -12.55 -10.02
C ARG A 22 -5.07 -11.89 -8.65
N ILE A 23 -4.39 -10.77 -8.38
CA ILE A 23 -4.55 -10.05 -7.11
C ILE A 23 -5.78 -9.14 -7.16
N ALA A 24 -6.06 -8.52 -8.31
CA ALA A 24 -7.25 -7.70 -8.51
C ALA A 24 -8.55 -8.49 -8.42
N GLU A 25 -8.59 -9.70 -8.99
CA GLU A 25 -9.76 -10.58 -8.99
C GLU A 25 -10.28 -10.91 -7.59
N LYS A 26 -9.38 -10.97 -6.59
CA LYS A 26 -9.77 -11.16 -5.19
C LYS A 26 -10.70 -10.07 -4.66
N TYR A 27 -10.72 -8.89 -5.28
CA TYR A 27 -11.49 -7.72 -4.85
C TYR A 27 -12.54 -7.29 -5.90
N ALA A 28 -12.79 -8.11 -6.92
CA ALA A 28 -13.71 -7.78 -8.02
C ALA A 28 -15.18 -7.84 -7.59
N GLY A 29 -15.52 -8.75 -6.68
CA GLY A 29 -16.88 -8.96 -6.21
C GLY A 29 -17.28 -7.97 -5.11
N PRO A 30 -18.56 -7.54 -5.04
CA PRO A 30 -19.06 -6.69 -3.97
C PRO A 30 -18.85 -7.31 -2.58
N ASP A 31 -19.03 -8.62 -2.45
CA ASP A 31 -18.88 -9.34 -1.17
C ASP A 31 -17.42 -9.43 -0.68
N ASN A 32 -16.47 -9.28 -1.60
CA ASN A 32 -15.04 -9.33 -1.32
C ASN A 32 -14.40 -7.93 -1.33
N TYR A 33 -15.18 -6.89 -1.60
CA TYR A 33 -14.71 -5.52 -1.65
C TYR A 33 -14.89 -4.85 -0.30
N ASP A 34 -13.78 -4.70 0.42
CA ASP A 34 -13.70 -3.83 1.59
C ASP A 34 -12.71 -2.69 1.27
N PHE A 35 -13.18 -1.45 1.35
CA PHE A 35 -12.38 -0.25 1.04
C PHE A 35 -11.06 -0.24 1.82
N LYS A 36 -11.08 -0.66 3.10
CA LYS A 36 -9.88 -0.68 3.94
C LYS A 36 -8.87 -1.72 3.46
N SER A 37 -9.34 -2.93 3.17
CA SER A 37 -8.52 -4.02 2.65
C SER A 37 -7.93 -3.70 1.27
N VAL A 38 -8.75 -3.16 0.36
CA VAL A 38 -8.35 -2.78 -1.00
C VAL A 38 -7.38 -1.61 -0.97
N GLY A 39 -7.65 -0.57 -0.17
CA GLY A 39 -6.74 0.56 0.02
C GLY A 39 -5.38 0.12 0.56
N GLY A 40 -5.37 -0.80 1.53
CA GLY A 40 -4.13 -1.40 2.05
C GLY A 40 -3.35 -2.17 0.98
N ALA A 41 -4.05 -2.94 0.13
CA ALA A 41 -3.42 -3.63 -0.99
C ALA A 41 -2.84 -2.65 -2.02
N ILE A 42 -3.60 -1.64 -2.44
CA ILE A 42 -3.14 -0.58 -3.36
C ILE A 42 -1.87 0.06 -2.82
N LEU A 43 -1.88 0.48 -1.54
CA LEU A 43 -0.73 1.13 -0.90
C LEU A 43 0.50 0.22 -0.88
N LYS A 44 0.33 -1.05 -0.50
CA LYS A 44 1.41 -2.04 -0.49
C LYS A 44 2.06 -2.18 -1.87
N TYR A 45 1.26 -2.34 -2.92
CA TYR A 45 1.81 -2.51 -4.26
C TYR A 45 2.37 -1.22 -4.87
N LEU A 46 1.83 -0.06 -4.49
CA LEU A 46 2.46 1.24 -4.81
C LEU A 46 3.84 1.35 -4.19
N LEU A 47 3.99 1.02 -2.91
CA LEU A 47 5.27 1.05 -2.21
C LEU A 47 6.28 0.09 -2.84
N ILE A 48 5.87 -1.15 -3.15
CA ILE A 48 6.73 -2.13 -3.82
C ILE A 48 7.15 -1.63 -5.21
N ASN A 49 6.22 -1.09 -6.00
CA ASN A 49 6.53 -0.59 -7.34
C ASN A 49 7.44 0.65 -7.29
N TYR A 50 7.21 1.54 -6.31
CA TYR A 50 8.08 2.68 -6.06
C TYR A 50 9.49 2.25 -5.66
N ALA A 51 9.61 1.30 -4.73
CA ALA A 51 10.89 0.74 -4.30
C ALA A 51 11.64 0.06 -5.46
N LYS A 52 10.93 -0.64 -6.35
CA LYS A 52 11.54 -1.23 -7.56
C LYS A 52 12.07 -0.17 -8.52
N ARG A 53 11.34 0.94 -8.72
CA ARG A 53 11.75 2.01 -9.64
C ARG A 53 12.86 2.91 -9.09
N LYS A 54 12.87 3.14 -7.77
CA LYS A 54 13.82 4.02 -7.08
C LYS A 54 14.38 3.33 -5.84
N PRO A 55 15.20 2.28 -6.02
CA PRO A 55 15.69 1.48 -4.89
C PRO A 55 16.54 2.30 -3.93
N LEU A 56 17.40 3.20 -4.44
CA LEU A 56 18.25 4.07 -3.61
C LEU A 56 17.42 5.04 -2.75
N THR A 57 16.41 5.70 -3.33
CA THR A 57 15.55 6.63 -2.58
C THR A 57 14.74 5.91 -1.51
N SER A 58 14.18 4.74 -1.84
CA SER A 58 13.44 3.92 -0.87
C SER A 58 14.33 3.44 0.27
N LEU A 59 15.59 3.08 -0.02
CA LEU A 59 16.57 2.65 0.98
C LEU A 59 16.93 3.82 1.92
N ILE A 60 17.19 5.01 1.38
CA ILE A 60 17.49 6.21 2.18
C ILE A 60 16.32 6.54 3.12
N VAL A 61 15.09 6.53 2.61
CA VAL A 61 13.90 6.78 3.44
C VAL A 61 13.78 5.73 4.56
N ALA A 62 13.99 4.44 4.25
CA ALA A 62 13.96 3.37 5.24
C ALA A 62 15.03 3.56 6.34
N ILE A 63 16.25 3.97 5.96
CA ILE A 63 17.33 4.27 6.91
C ILE A 63 16.96 5.44 7.81
N ILE A 64 16.42 6.53 7.25
CA ILE A 64 16.01 7.71 8.04
C ILE A 64 14.92 7.32 9.05
N VAL A 65 13.90 6.57 8.63
CA VAL A 65 12.83 6.09 9.51
C VAL A 65 13.38 5.19 10.63
N PHE A 66 14.35 4.32 10.32
CA PHE A 66 14.98 3.48 11.31
C PHE A 66 15.76 4.31 12.36
N ILE A 67 16.51 5.33 11.92
CA ILE A 67 17.26 6.23 12.81
C ILE A 67 16.30 7.02 13.72
N THR A 68 15.19 7.52 13.19
CA THR A 68 14.22 8.27 14.02
C THR A 68 13.50 7.36 15.02
N LEU A 69 13.09 6.15 14.61
CA LEU A 69 12.47 5.18 15.52
C LEU A 69 13.43 4.73 16.63
N THR A 70 14.68 4.40 16.29
CA THR A 70 15.68 4.01 17.29
C THR A 70 15.94 5.14 18.29
N LYS A 71 16.04 6.40 17.82
CA LYS A 71 16.13 7.57 18.71
C LYS A 71 14.91 7.72 19.63
N LEU A 72 13.70 7.52 19.10
CA LEU A 72 12.47 7.67 19.86
C LEU A 72 12.36 6.60 20.96
N VAL A 73 12.67 5.35 20.63
CA VAL A 73 12.71 4.24 21.61
C VAL A 73 13.77 4.48 22.68
N TRP A 74 14.95 4.92 22.27
CA TRP A 74 16.04 5.24 23.20
C TRP A 74 15.66 6.35 24.18
N ASN A 75 15.00 7.40 23.67
CA ASN A 75 14.53 8.51 24.50
C ASN A 75 13.42 8.08 25.46
N TYR A 76 12.58 7.12 25.09
CA TYR A 76 11.52 6.55 25.93
C TYR A 76 12.04 5.56 26.99
N TRP A 77 13.19 4.92 26.77
CA TRP A 77 13.80 3.99 27.73
C TRP A 77 14.73 4.66 28.73
N ILE A 78 15.29 5.82 28.39
CA ILE A 78 16.18 6.60 29.27
C ILE A 78 15.42 7.56 30.19
N TYR A 79 14.19 7.94 29.84
CA TYR A 79 13.27 8.72 30.67
C TYR A 79 12.20 7.83 31.30
#